data_AF-A0A7K3EQU9-F1
#
_entry.id   AF-A0A7K3EQU9-F1
#
_cell.length_a   1.000
_cell.length_b   1.000
_cell.length_c   1.000
_cell.angle_alpha   90.00
_cell.angle_beta   90.00
_cell.angle_gamma   90.00
#
_symmetry.space_group_name_H-M   'P 1'
#
loop_
_entity.id
_entity.type
_entity.pdbx_description
1 polymer ?
#
loop_
_entity_poly.entity_id
_entity_poly.type
_entity_poly.pdbx_seq_one_letter_code
_entity_poly.pdbx_strand_id
1 'polypeptide(L)'
;MTSEVEQPTAMSEALGYEQARDELIEVVRRLEAGGTTLEESLALWERGEELAKVCRRRLDGARARLDAALAEEAEEDEEEDQEKDGSL
;
A
#
# COMPACT_ATOMS: atom_id res chain seq x y z
N MET A 1 -22.36 2.95 -20.61
CA MET A 1 -20.93 2.64 -20.79
C MET A 1 -20.26 2.78 -19.43
N THR A 2 -20.04 1.66 -18.74
CA THR A 2 -19.23 1.62 -17.51
C THR A 2 -17.77 1.68 -17.93
N SER A 3 -17.12 2.82 -17.72
CA SER A 3 -15.69 2.97 -17.98
C SER A 3 -14.91 2.13 -16.97
N GLU A 4 -14.38 1.03 -17.48
CA GLU A 4 -13.32 0.23 -16.90
C GLU A 4 -12.06 1.12 -16.81
N VAL A 5 -11.66 1.45 -15.59
CA VAL A 5 -10.35 2.09 -15.33
C VAL A 5 -9.43 0.98 -14.86
N GLU A 6 -8.85 0.26 -15.83
CA GLU A 6 -7.62 -0.50 -15.61
C GLU A 6 -6.48 0.48 -15.30
N GLN A 7 -6.10 0.54 -14.03
CA GLN A 7 -4.86 1.19 -13.61
C GLN A 7 -3.68 0.23 -13.80
N PRO A 8 -2.50 0.75 -14.17
CA PRO A 8 -1.42 -0.03 -14.74
C PRO A 8 -0.83 -0.99 -13.70
N THR A 9 -0.66 -2.24 -14.13
CA THR A 9 -0.03 -3.33 -13.40
C THR A 9 1.43 -2.97 -13.08
N ALA A 10 1.67 -2.37 -11.91
CA ALA A 10 2.99 -2.39 -11.29
C ALA A 10 3.23 -3.80 -10.76
N MET A 11 3.68 -4.66 -11.68
CA MET A 11 4.17 -6.01 -11.46
C MET A 11 5.15 -6.05 -10.28
N SER A 12 4.79 -6.74 -9.21
CA SER A 12 5.77 -7.44 -8.39
C SER A 12 5.14 -8.69 -7.80
N GLU A 13 5.78 -9.83 -8.04
CA GLU A 13 5.38 -11.19 -7.65
C GLU A 13 5.37 -11.46 -6.12
N ALA A 14 5.38 -10.40 -5.31
CA ALA A 14 4.99 -10.47 -3.91
C ALA A 14 3.47 -10.27 -3.83
N LEU A 15 2.75 -10.93 -2.90
CA LEU A 15 1.31 -10.73 -2.72
C LEU A 15 0.93 -9.26 -2.92
N GLY A 16 -0.06 -9.01 -3.79
CA GLY A 16 -0.67 -7.69 -3.93
C GLY A 16 -1.25 -7.25 -2.59
N TYR A 17 -1.38 -5.94 -2.36
CA TYR A 17 -1.93 -5.41 -1.10
C TYR A 17 -3.29 -6.04 -0.77
N GLU A 18 -4.19 -6.14 -1.76
CA GLU A 18 -5.53 -6.70 -1.57
C GLU A 18 -5.48 -8.18 -1.22
N GLN A 19 -4.65 -8.96 -1.91
CA GLN A 19 -4.45 -10.37 -1.61
C GLN A 19 -3.91 -10.58 -0.18
N ALA A 20 -2.92 -9.78 0.23
CA ALA A 20 -2.35 -9.85 1.58
C ALA A 20 -3.35 -9.43 2.66
N ARG A 21 -4.17 -8.41 2.37
CA ARG A 21 -5.25 -7.96 3.25
C ARG A 21 -6.32 -9.03 3.41
N ASP A 22 -6.74 -9.65 2.32
CA ASP A 22 -7.80 -10.65 2.33
C ASP A 22 -7.34 -11.90 3.08
N GLU A 23 -6.10 -12.33 2.89
CA GLU A 23 -5.52 -13.42 3.68
C GLU A 23 -5.41 -13.05 5.17
N LEU A 24 -5.05 -11.80 5.50
CA LEU A 24 -4.99 -11.34 6.88
C LEU A 24 -6.38 -11.37 7.55
N ILE A 25 -7.43 -10.99 6.82
CA ILE A 25 -8.82 -11.08 7.30
C ILE A 25 -9.18 -12.53 7.63
N GLU A 26 -8.81 -13.48 6.78
CA GLU A 26 -9.07 -14.91 7.04
C GLU A 26 -8.28 -15.43 8.25
N VAL A 27 -7.03 -15.01 8.43
CA VAL A 27 -6.23 -15.33 9.62
C VAL A 27 -6.90 -14.81 10.89
N VAL A 28 -7.33 -13.55 10.90
CA VAL A 28 -8.02 -12.95 12.05
C VAL A 28 -9.33 -13.67 12.33
N ARG A 29 -10.14 -13.96 11.30
CA ARG A 29 -11.38 -14.73 11.45
C ARG A 29 -11.15 -16.09 12.10
N ARG A 30 -10.09 -16.81 11.71
CA ARG A 30 -9.74 -18.11 12.30
C ARG A 30 -9.29 -17.99 13.76
N LEU A 31 -8.51 -16.96 14.09
CA LEU A 31 -8.11 -16.67 15.47
C LEU A 31 -9.32 -16.33 16.35
N GLU A 32 -10.24 -15.51 15.85
CA GLU A 32 -11.46 -15.09 16.56
C GLU A 32 -12.47 -16.21 16.75
N ALA A 33 -12.59 -17.12 15.76
CA ALA A 33 -13.45 -18.29 15.87
C ALA A 33 -13.00 -19.24 16.99
N GLY A 34 -11.70 -19.24 17.32
CA GLY A 34 -11.10 -20.15 18.28
C GLY A 34 -11.20 -21.61 17.84
N GLY A 35 -11.13 -22.54 18.80
CA GLY A 35 -11.18 -23.98 18.51
C GLY A 35 -9.90 -24.56 17.89
N THR A 36 -8.85 -23.75 17.76
CA THR A 36 -7.51 -24.15 17.35
C THR A 36 -6.66 -24.53 18.57
N THR A 37 -5.69 -25.40 18.35
CA THR A 37 -4.65 -25.67 19.34
C THR A 37 -3.76 -24.44 19.56
N LEU A 38 -2.95 -24.46 20.62
CA LEU A 38 -1.99 -23.39 20.89
C LEU A 38 -0.99 -23.21 19.73
N GLU A 39 -0.47 -24.32 19.20
CA GLU A 39 0.51 -24.31 18.11
C GLU A 39 -0.09 -23.73 16.83
N GLU A 40 -1.33 -24.12 16.48
CA GLU A 40 -2.05 -23.53 15.35
C GLU A 40 -2.34 -22.04 15.55
N SER A 41 -2.69 -21.64 16.78
CA SER A 41 -2.95 -20.23 17.11
C SER A 41 -1.68 -19.38 16.98
N LEU A 42 -0.52 -19.92 17.36
CA LEU A 42 0.77 -19.26 17.19
C LEU A 42 1.14 -19.14 15.70
N ALA A 43 0.97 -20.22 14.93
CA ALA A 43 1.24 -20.19 13.49
C ALA A 43 0.35 -19.18 12.75
N LEU A 44 -0.94 -19.09 13.11
CA LEU A 44 -1.86 -18.09 12.59
C LEU A 44 -1.42 -16.67 12.96
N TRP A 45 -1.00 -16.44 14.20
CA TRP A 45 -0.51 -15.13 14.64
C TRP A 45 0.75 -14.71 13.87
N GLU A 46 1.73 -15.60 13.74
CA GLU A 46 2.98 -15.33 12.99
C GLU A 46 2.68 -14.98 11.53
N ARG A 47 1.77 -15.74 10.89
CA ARG A 47 1.31 -15.45 9.54
C ARG A 47 0.63 -14.09 9.45
N GLY A 48 -0.22 -13.75 10.42
CA GLY A 48 -0.87 -12.45 10.50
C GLY A 48 0.13 -11.29 10.58
N GLU A 49 1.19 -11.45 11.39
CA GLU A 49 2.27 -10.47 11.52
C GLU A 49 3.04 -10.27 10.21
N GLU A 50 3.32 -11.34 9.47
CA GLU A 50 3.94 -11.25 8.14
C GLU A 50 3.07 -10.49 7.15
N LEU A 51 1.78 -10.83 7.08
CA LEU A 51 0.82 -10.18 6.18
C LEU A 51 0.65 -8.70 6.52
N ALA A 52 0.59 -8.34 7.80
CA ALA A 52 0.53 -6.96 8.26
C ALA A 52 1.78 -6.16 7.83
N LYS A 53 2.98 -6.76 7.93
CA LYS A 53 4.23 -6.14 7.44
C LYS A 53 4.20 -5.91 5.93
N VAL A 54 3.67 -6.85 5.16
CA VAL A 54 3.51 -6.69 3.70
C VAL A 54 2.55 -5.55 3.39
N CYS A 55 1.38 -5.52 4.04
CA CYS A 55 0.39 -4.46 3.86
C CYS A 55 0.98 -3.07 4.16
N ARG A 56 1.66 -2.92 5.30
CA ARG A 56 2.30 -1.66 5.70
C ARG A 56 3.32 -1.20 4.67
N ARG A 57 4.23 -2.09 4.24
CA ARG A 57 5.26 -1.76 3.23
C ARG A 57 4.65 -1.25 1.92
N ARG A 58 3.54 -1.86 1.48
CA ARG A 58 2.85 -1.45 0.25
C ARG A 58 2.22 -0.05 0.40
N LEU A 59 1.58 0.22 1.54
CA LEU A 59 0.98 1.52 1.84
C LEU A 59 2.05 2.61 1.98
N ASP A 60 3.13 2.34 2.71
CA ASP A 60 4.23 3.28 2.88
C ASP A 60 4.87 3.64 1.53
N GLY A 61 5.09 2.64 0.67
CA GLY A 61 5.61 2.87 -0.68
C GLY A 61 4.63 3.60 -1.61
N ALA A 62 3.33 3.43 -1.43
CA ALA A 62 2.33 4.23 -2.14
C ALA A 62 2.34 5.68 -1.66
N ARG A 63 2.43 5.90 -0.35
CA ARG A 63 2.49 7.23 0.25
C ARG A 63 3.73 7.99 -0.20
N ALA A 64 4.90 7.37 -0.15
CA ALA A 64 6.15 7.99 -0.59
C ALA A 64 6.12 8.44 -2.06
N ARG A 65 5.45 7.67 -2.94
CA ARG A 65 5.28 8.04 -4.35
C ARG A 65 4.36 9.26 -4.53
N LEU A 66 3.29 9.35 -3.73
CA LEU A 66 2.42 10.52 -3.74
C LEU A 66 3.13 11.76 -3.21
N ASP A 67 3.89 11.61 -2.12
CA ASP A 67 4.65 12.72 -1.53
C ASP A 67 5.73 13.23 -2.51
N ALA A 68 6.39 12.35 -3.25
CA ALA A 68 7.35 12.74 -4.29
C ALA A 68 6.68 13.50 -5.45
N ALA A 69 5.56 13.00 -5.97
CA ALA A 69 4.85 13.67 -7.07
C ALA A 69 4.35 15.07 -6.67
N LEU A 70 3.86 15.23 -5.44
CA LEU A 70 3.43 16.54 -4.92
C LEU A 70 4.60 17.52 -4.72
N ALA A 71 5.79 17.01 -4.38
CA ALA A 71 6.99 17.83 -4.26
C ALA A 71 7.50 18.29 -5.63
N GLU A 72 7.51 17.39 -6.62
CA GLU A 72 7.85 17.73 -8.01
C GLU A 72 6.91 18.82 -8.57
N GLU A 73 5.59 18.68 -8.39
CA GLU A 73 4.62 19.71 -8.80
C GLU A 73 4.88 21.07 -8.11
N ALA A 74 5.23 21.07 -6.82
CA ALA A 74 5.51 22.32 -6.09
C ALA A 74 6.82 22.99 -6.53
N GLU A 75 7.85 22.21 -6.84
CA GLU A 75 9.11 22.72 -7.39
C GLU A 75 8.89 23.32 -8.80
N GLU A 76 8.08 22.69 -9.65
CA GLU A 76 7.70 23.21 -10.97
C GLU A 76 6.95 24.55 -10.87
N ASP A 77 5.99 24.67 -9.95
CA ASP A 77 5.26 25.92 -9.69
C ASP A 77 6.19 27.05 -9.21
N GLU A 78 7.15 26.75 -8.33
CA GLU A 78 8.13 27.72 -7.82
C GLU A 78 9.15 28.17 -8.89
N GLU A 79 9.55 27.28 -9.80
CA GLU A 79 10.42 27.61 -10.93
C GLU A 79 9.71 28.52 -11.94
N GLU A 80 8.44 28.24 -12.24
CA GLU A 80 7.63 29.08 -13.13
C GLU A 80 7.43 30.52 -12.61
N ASP A 81 7.21 30.67 -11.30
CA ASP A 81 7.02 31.98 -10.67
C ASP A 81 8.31 32.82 -10.67
N GLN A 82 9.48 32.18 -10.48
CA GLN A 82 10.78 32.83 -10.54
C GLN A 82 11.18 33.26 -11.96
N GLU A 83 10.83 32.46 -12.98
CA GLU A 83 11.08 32.81 -14.39
C GLU A 83 10.23 34.02 -14.84
N LYS A 84 9.01 34.16 -14.32
CA LYS A 84 8.11 35.28 -14.59
C LYS A 84 8.57 36.59 -13.91
N ASP A 85 9.11 36.53 -12.70
CA ASP A 85 9.63 37.71 -11.97
C ASP A 85 11.00 38.18 -12.52
N GLY A 86 11.86 37.25 -12.94
CA GLY A 86 13.18 37.56 -13.51
C GLY A 86 13.17 38.12 -14.95
N SER A 87 12.02 38.14 -15.62
CA SER A 87 11.87 38.64 -17.00
C SER A 87 11.35 40.10 -17.09
N LEU A 88 11.20 40.81 -15.97
CA LEU A 88 10.77 42.22 -15.91
C LEU A 88 11.93 43.23 -15.85
#